data_AF-A0A6J6BVC0-F1
#
_entry.id   AF-A0A6J6BVC0-F1
#
_cell.length_a   1.000
_cell.length_b   1.000
_cell.length_c   1.000
_cell.angle_alpha   90.00
_cell.angle_beta   90.00
_cell.angle_gamma   90.00
#
_symmetry.space_group_name_H-M   'P 1'
#
loop_
_entity.id
_entity.type
_entity.pdbx_description
1 polymer ?
#
loop_
_entity_poly.entity_id
_entity_poly.type
_entity_poly.pdbx_seq_one_letter_code
_entity_poly.pdbx_strand_id
1 'polypeptide(L)'
;MNTPTRGNLLTGGHIEDVSYIGVSTQYQVEMPWGQELMVFEQNDDGVAPFKKGDAVNISWEPTFTFALRGDEDVTAGSQIEPEALDEE
;
A
#
# COMPACT_ATOMS: atom_id res chain seq x y z
N MET A 1 -22.39 8.89 3.88
CA MET A 1 -22.70 7.49 4.26
C MET A 1 -21.36 6.80 4.44
N ASN A 2 -21.05 6.29 5.63
CA ASN A 2 -19.78 5.58 5.83
C ASN A 2 -19.90 4.18 5.22
N THR A 3 -18.96 3.81 4.35
CA THR A 3 -18.78 2.44 3.88
C THR A 3 -18.60 1.53 5.10
N PRO A 4 -19.39 0.46 5.27
CA PRO A 4 -19.21 -0.47 6.37
C PRO A 4 -17.83 -1.10 6.31
N THR A 5 -17.04 -0.93 7.36
CA THR A 5 -15.71 -1.54 7.50
C THR A 5 -15.78 -2.72 8.47
N ARG A 6 -15.02 -3.78 8.16
CA ARG A 6 -14.81 -4.95 9.04
C ARG A 6 -13.33 -5.28 9.06
N GLY A 7 -12.85 -5.79 10.19
CA GLY A 7 -11.45 -6.17 10.35
C GLY A 7 -10.55 -4.99 10.75
N ASN A 8 -9.36 -4.96 10.18
CA ASN A 8 -8.40 -3.88 10.39
C ASN A 8 -8.91 -2.60 9.72
N LEU A 9 -8.61 -1.45 10.33
CA LEU A 9 -9.08 -0.15 9.86
C LEU A 9 -8.00 0.91 10.08
N LEU A 10 -7.65 1.61 9.00
CA LEU A 10 -6.84 2.82 9.02
C LEU A 10 -7.70 3.98 8.53
N THR A 11 -7.72 5.07 9.29
CA THR A 11 -8.62 6.20 9.05
C THR A 11 -7.89 7.49 8.72
N GLY A 12 -8.56 8.36 7.96
CA GLY A 12 -8.09 9.72 7.72
C GLY A 12 -7.04 9.84 6.62
N GLY A 13 -6.96 8.87 5.71
CA GLY A 13 -6.09 8.98 4.54
C GLY A 13 -6.72 9.87 3.47
N HIS A 14 -5.90 10.34 2.53
CA HIS A 14 -6.35 11.01 1.31
C HIS A 14 -5.63 10.48 0.08
N ILE A 15 -6.31 10.50 -1.06
CA ILE A 15 -5.75 10.05 -2.33
C ILE A 15 -4.73 11.08 -2.83
N GLU A 16 -3.46 10.69 -2.95
CA GLU A 16 -2.41 11.51 -3.56
C GLU A 16 -2.27 11.29 -5.05
N ASP A 17 -2.48 10.06 -5.53
CA ASP A 17 -2.42 9.74 -6.95
C ASP A 17 -3.36 8.59 -7.34
N VAL A 18 -3.75 8.59 -8.61
CA VAL A 18 -4.63 7.57 -9.21
C VAL A 18 -4.03 7.13 -10.53
N SER A 19 -3.67 5.85 -10.61
CA SER A 19 -3.03 5.26 -11.79
C SER A 19 -3.84 4.07 -12.30
N TYR A 20 -4.28 4.13 -13.55
CA TYR A 20 -4.98 3.03 -14.22
C TYR A 20 -3.99 2.08 -14.90
N ILE A 21 -4.00 0.80 -14.54
CA ILE A 21 -3.07 -0.21 -15.06
C ILE A 21 -3.77 -1.31 -15.88
N GLY A 22 -4.88 -0.97 -16.54
CA GLY A 22 -5.59 -1.86 -17.46
C GLY A 22 -6.60 -2.78 -16.76
N VAL A 23 -6.17 -3.58 -15.78
CA VAL A 23 -7.04 -4.54 -15.06
C VAL A 23 -7.40 -4.10 -13.65
N SER A 24 -6.69 -3.11 -13.12
CA SER A 24 -6.94 -2.52 -11.82
C SER A 24 -6.63 -1.03 -11.84
N THR A 25 -7.11 -0.35 -10.81
CA THR A 25 -6.73 1.00 -10.46
C THR A 25 -5.86 0.94 -9.21
N GLN A 26 -4.71 1.60 -9.28
CA GLN A 26 -3.82 1.80 -8.15
C GLN A 26 -4.07 3.19 -7.57
N TYR A 27 -4.23 3.24 -6.25
CA TYR A 27 -4.31 4.48 -5.49
C TYR A 27 -3.09 4.60 -4.58
N GLN A 28 -2.47 5.78 -4.59
CA GLN A 28 -1.51 6.19 -3.58
C GLN A 28 -2.28 6.94 -2.49
N VAL A 29 -2.28 6.42 -1.27
CA VAL A 29 -3.01 7.01 -0.13
C VAL A 29 -2.00 7.55 0.89
N GLU A 30 -1.95 8.87 1.07
CA GLU A 30 -1.17 9.46 2.14
C GLU A 30 -1.96 9.37 3.45
N MET A 31 -1.28 8.91 4.50
CA MET A 31 -1.87 8.74 5.83
C MET A 31 -1.48 9.90 6.76
N PRO A 32 -2.26 10.21 7.83
CA PRO A 32 -1.98 11.33 8.74
C PRO A 32 -0.62 11.27 9.46
N TRP A 33 0.03 10.10 9.48
CA TRP A 33 1.37 9.92 10.04
C TRP A 33 2.50 10.12 9.02
N GLY A 34 2.18 10.62 7.82
CA GLY A 34 3.17 11.00 6.81
C GLY A 34 3.81 9.82 6.07
N GLN A 35 3.12 8.69 5.95
CA GLN A 35 3.52 7.58 5.08
C GLN A 35 2.45 7.34 4.03
N GLU A 36 2.87 6.81 2.90
CA GLU A 36 1.98 6.45 1.81
C GLU A 36 1.73 4.95 1.76
N LEU A 37 0.49 4.59 1.47
CA LEU A 37 0.06 3.21 1.25
C LEU A 37 -0.39 3.05 -0.20
N MET A 38 0.11 2.01 -0.85
CA MET A 38 -0.30 1.63 -2.18
C MET A 38 -1.48 0.65 -2.10
N VAL A 39 -2.61 1.01 -2.68
CA VAL A 39 -3.86 0.24 -2.64
C VAL A 39 -4.27 -0.11 -4.06
N PHE A 40 -4.58 -1.38 -4.30
CA PHE A 40 -5.06 -1.86 -5.60
C PHE A 40 -6.55 -2.21 -5.52
N GLU A 41 -7.33 -1.63 -6.42
CA GLU A 41 -8.74 -1.94 -6.63
C GLU A 41 -8.88 -2.66 -7.99
N GLN A 42 -9.53 -3.83 -8.03
CA GLN A 42 -9.90 -4.43 -9.31
C GLN A 42 -10.98 -3.58 -9.97
N ASN A 43 -10.87 -3.36 -11.28
CA ASN A 43 -11.89 -2.60 -12.01
C ASN A 43 -13.18 -3.42 -12.03
N ASP A 44 -14.08 -3.15 -11.08
CA ASP A 44 -15.43 -3.70 -11.03
C ASP A 44 -16.42 -2.60 -11.48
N ASP A 45 -17.48 -2.98 -12.17
CA ASP A 45 -18.41 -2.06 -12.83
C ASP A 45 -19.33 -1.30 -11.83
N GLY A 46 -19.12 -1.48 -10.52
CA GLY A 46 -20.06 -1.08 -9.47
C GLY A 46 -19.76 0.23 -8.73
N VAL A 47 -18.51 0.73 -8.74
CA VAL A 47 -18.10 1.88 -7.90
C VAL A 47 -17.36 2.92 -8.75
N ALA A 48 -17.77 4.19 -8.64
CA ALA A 48 -17.06 5.27 -9.29
C ALA A 48 -15.65 5.41 -8.68
N PRO A 49 -14.58 5.54 -9.49
CA PRO A 49 -13.22 5.59 -8.99
C PRO A 49 -13.00 6.85 -8.13
N PHE A 50 -12.17 6.72 -7.11
CA PHE A 50 -11.73 7.85 -6.31
C PHE A 50 -10.87 8.81 -7.13
N LYS A 51 -10.77 10.06 -6.66
CA LYS A 51 -9.98 11.12 -7.28
C LYS A 51 -8.92 11.62 -6.30
N LYS A 52 -7.85 12.20 -6.83
CA LYS A 52 -6.86 12.92 -6.02
C LYS A 52 -7.55 13.94 -5.11
N GLY A 53 -7.20 13.91 -3.82
CA GLY A 53 -7.76 14.74 -2.76
C GLY A 53 -8.97 14.13 -2.03
N ASP A 54 -9.54 13.02 -2.50
CA ASP A 54 -10.66 12.38 -1.80
C ASP A 54 -10.20 11.82 -0.45
N ALA A 55 -11.01 12.04 0.58
CA ALA A 55 -10.79 11.48 1.91
C ALA A 55 -11.28 10.03 1.98
N VAL A 56 -10.44 9.14 2.48
CA VAL A 56 -10.69 7.69 2.50
C VAL A 56 -10.32 7.04 3.82
N ASN A 57 -10.93 5.89 4.08
CA ASN A 57 -10.50 4.93 5.09
C ASN A 57 -10.09 3.65 4.37
N ILE A 58 -9.08 2.95 4.91
CA ILE A 58 -8.61 1.67 4.38
C ILE A 58 -9.02 0.59 5.37
N SER A 59 -9.70 -0.45 4.90
CA SER A 59 -10.06 -1.62 5.72
C SER A 59 -9.79 -2.92 5.00
N TRP A 60 -9.39 -3.95 5.74
CA TRP A 60 -9.16 -5.29 5.23
C TRP A 60 -9.40 -6.35 6.30
N GLU A 61 -9.64 -7.58 5.85
CA GLU A 61 -9.78 -8.72 6.75
C GLU A 61 -8.41 -9.14 7.33
N PRO A 62 -8.28 -9.31 8.66
CA PRO A 62 -6.99 -9.60 9.30
C PRO A 62 -6.31 -10.87 8.79
N THR A 63 -7.08 -11.84 8.27
CA THR A 63 -6.54 -13.09 7.71
C THR A 63 -5.63 -12.88 6.49
N PHE A 64 -5.72 -11.71 5.83
CA PHE A 64 -4.84 -11.33 4.72
C PHE A 64 -3.63 -10.51 5.18
N THR A 65 -3.29 -10.57 6.47
CA THR A 65 -2.13 -9.91 7.06
C THR A 65 -1.07 -10.94 7.42
N PHE A 66 0.18 -10.67 7.07
CA PHE A 66 1.33 -11.31 7.69
C PHE A 66 2.18 -10.22 8.36
N ALA A 67 2.88 -10.58 9.43
CA ALA A 67 3.72 -9.65 10.18
C ALA A 67 5.17 -10.17 10.18
N LEU A 68 6.12 -9.23 10.08
CA LEU A 68 7.55 -9.50 10.27
C LEU A 68 7.92 -9.14 11.71
N ARG A 69 8.95 -9.79 12.26
CA ARG A 69 9.40 -9.43 13.61
C ARG A 69 10.27 -8.18 13.58
N GLY A 70 10.11 -7.31 14.55
CA GLY A 70 10.85 -6.04 14.62
C GLY A 70 12.34 -6.19 15.00
N ASP A 71 12.75 -7.38 15.46
CA ASP A 71 14.13 -7.74 15.80
C ASP A 71 14.83 -8.57 14.71
N GLU A 72 14.15 -8.82 13.58
CA GLU A 72 14.76 -9.45 12.41
C GLU A 72 15.69 -8.49 11.68
N ASP A 73 16.67 -9.05 10.96
CA ASP A 73 17.65 -8.30 10.19
C ASP A 73 16.97 -7.54 9.05
N VAL A 74 17.00 -6.21 9.13
CA VAL A 74 16.45 -5.29 8.11
C VAL A 74 17.09 -5.46 6.74
N THR A 75 18.29 -6.03 6.67
CA THR A 75 19.03 -6.26 5.43
C THR A 75 18.80 -7.64 4.82
N ALA A 76 18.02 -8.51 5.48
CA ALA A 76 17.76 -9.87 5.02
C ALA A 76 17.24 -9.86 3.56
N GLY A 77 17.92 -10.60 2.67
CA GLY A 77 17.56 -10.70 1.25
C GLY A 77 18.10 -9.59 0.36
N SER A 78 18.89 -8.63 0.88
CA SER A 78 19.60 -7.64 0.08
C SER A 78 20.71 -8.30 -0.74
N GLN A 79 20.81 -7.95 -2.03
CA GLN A 79 21.88 -8.45 -2.90
C GLN A 79 23.20 -7.74 -2.54
N ILE A 80 24.19 -8.51 -2.12
CA ILE A 80 25.56 -8.00 -1.91
C ILE A 80 26.20 -7.90 -3.30
N GLU A 81 26.56 -6.70 -3.75
CA GLU A 81 27.42 -6.57 -4.93
C GLU A 81 28.77 -7.23 -4.60
N PRO A 82 29.23 -8.20 -5.41
CA PRO A 82 30.54 -8.80 -5.17
C PRO A 82 31.59 -7.69 -5.27
N GLU A 83 32.36 -7.52 -4.20
CA GLU A 83 33.51 -6.63 -4.17
C GLU A 83 34.40 -6.98 -5.36
N ALA A 84 34.64 -6.01 -6.25
CA ALA A 84 35.55 -6.20 -7.38
C ALA A 84 36.91 -6.59 -6.78
N LEU A 85 37.31 -7.85 -7.00
CA LEU A 85 38.63 -8.30 -6.59
C LEU A 85 39.63 -7.48 -7.41
N ASP A 86 40.33 -6.56 -6.75
CA ASP A 86 41.46 -5.86 -7.35
C ASP A 86 42.48 -6.92 -7.76
N GLU A 87 42.58 -7.17 -9.07
CA GLU A 87 43.60 -8.05 -9.66
C GLU A 87 44.95 -7.36 -9.52
N GLU A 88 45.79 -7.84 -8.59
CA GLU A 88 47.21 -7.45 -8.48
C GLU A 88 48.09 -8.20 -9.49
#